data_AF-R7I573-F1
#
_entry.id   AF-R7I573-F1
#
_cell.length_a   1.000
_cell.length_b   1.000
_cell.length_c   1.000
_cell.angle_alpha   90.00
_cell.angle_beta   90.00
_cell.angle_gamma   90.00
#
_symmetry.space_group_name_H-M   'P 1'
#
loop_
_entity.id
_entity.type
_entity.pdbx_description
1 polymer ?
#
loop_
_entity_poly.entity_id
_entity_poly.type
_entity_poly.pdbx_seq_one_letter_code
_entity_poly.pdbx_strand_id
1 'polypeptide(L)'
;MPTRYNGRYVIHIDETVQRKRMNSPRKFAQPLLPFLRDGDGVTAFEACGLRVDFSRQRLTQDDLARLVDFANGLGLMEAHHAMVQGEIVNKSENRAALHTSLRSQDPASPHFDEVKEARDRAYAFAESVRSGKWTGCRGDTITDVINIGIGGSEVGPRAVYHALMGLPQPIKVHFLSGVDGVQLDRILYGLDPFRTLVVVSSKSFHTRETLVNASVVDEWLAAAGITGSSRDHHVIAVSANPDAYKDLRIPEENLYPLWDWVGGRFSVWGCIGIPDMIALGTDVFDQFLSGAYEMDRYVYDAPVAENISALLALIAFWNATRLNITLQCVLPYDERLRIFVSWEQQLEMESLGKTTQADGTVIVGNTGQAVWGGHGDESQHSFYQWLREGTGRTSIDLISCEKPGHSHEELHRVMIANARAQAQALVTRDPSMPWFNGVTTISISDLTPKTLGALMAMYEHKITMLGTLFGLNPFDQPGVEFGKKLSREAENRLREDA
;
A
#
# COMPACT_ATOMS: atom_id res chain seq x y z
N MET A 1 8.91 -51.24 0.22
CA MET A 1 10.37 -51.20 0.49
C MET A 1 11.07 -50.89 -0.82
N PRO A 2 12.00 -49.92 -0.88
CA PRO A 2 12.67 -49.58 -2.13
C PRO A 2 13.93 -50.44 -2.32
N THR A 3 14.06 -51.11 -3.46
CA THR A 3 15.29 -51.77 -3.94
C THR A 3 16.02 -50.87 -4.94
N ARG A 4 17.35 -50.80 -4.83
CA ARG A 4 18.25 -50.00 -5.68
C ARG A 4 18.59 -50.74 -6.98
N TYR A 5 18.53 -50.04 -8.12
CA TYR A 5 19.26 -50.43 -9.33
C TYR A 5 19.77 -49.15 -10.06
N ASN A 6 21.08 -49.08 -10.32
CA ASN A 6 21.78 -48.03 -11.08
C ASN A 6 21.56 -46.54 -10.72
N GLY A 7 21.59 -46.20 -9.43
CA GLY A 7 22.00 -44.85 -8.99
C GLY A 7 21.12 -43.66 -9.36
N ARG A 8 19.90 -43.85 -9.87
CA ARG A 8 18.89 -42.78 -10.06
C ARG A 8 17.56 -43.19 -9.43
N TYR A 9 16.92 -42.26 -8.72
CA TYR A 9 15.54 -42.44 -8.27
C TYR A 9 14.60 -42.32 -9.48
N VAL A 10 13.94 -43.41 -9.86
CA VAL A 10 12.85 -43.41 -10.85
C VAL A 10 11.56 -43.65 -10.09
N ILE A 11 10.66 -42.67 -10.13
CA ILE A 11 9.29 -42.81 -9.63
C ILE A 11 8.50 -43.53 -10.74
N HIS A 12 8.15 -44.79 -10.53
CA HIS A 12 7.15 -45.45 -11.37
C HIS A 12 5.78 -44.84 -11.05
N ILE A 13 5.25 -44.06 -12.00
CA ILE A 13 3.85 -43.61 -11.94
C ILE A 13 3.01 -44.79 -12.45
N ASP A 14 2.28 -45.41 -11.53
CA ASP A 14 1.34 -46.47 -11.84
C ASP A 14 0.09 -45.89 -12.55
N GLU A 15 0.03 -46.02 -13.87
CA GLU A 15 -1.06 -45.52 -14.71
C GLU A 15 -2.43 -46.15 -14.38
N THR A 16 -2.46 -47.28 -13.63
CA THR A 16 -3.72 -47.88 -13.19
C THR A 16 -4.37 -47.14 -12.01
N VAL A 17 -3.59 -46.36 -11.24
CA VAL A 17 -4.10 -45.52 -10.14
C VAL A 17 -4.78 -44.24 -10.66
N GLN A 18 -4.38 -43.73 -11.83
CA GLN A 18 -5.07 -42.59 -12.45
C GLN A 18 -6.44 -42.97 -13.04
N ARG A 19 -6.56 -44.12 -13.72
CA ARG A 19 -7.85 -44.54 -14.30
C ARG A 19 -8.92 -44.88 -13.26
N LYS A 20 -8.55 -45.38 -12.08
CA LYS A 20 -9.52 -45.61 -10.98
C LYS A 20 -9.98 -44.32 -10.27
N ARG A 21 -9.29 -43.18 -10.44
CA ARG A 21 -9.69 -41.90 -9.85
C ARG A 21 -10.75 -41.13 -10.65
N MET A 22 -10.98 -41.51 -11.92
CA MET A 22 -11.94 -40.81 -12.80
C MET A 22 -13.38 -41.33 -12.72
N ASN A 23 -13.64 -42.51 -12.12
CA ASN A 23 -14.96 -43.16 -12.14
C ASN A 23 -15.61 -43.33 -10.76
N SER A 24 -15.19 -42.60 -9.73
CA SER A 24 -16.02 -42.46 -8.52
C SER A 24 -16.52 -41.02 -8.42
N PRO A 25 -17.83 -40.78 -8.14
CA PRO A 25 -18.29 -39.46 -7.76
C PRO A 25 -17.60 -39.12 -6.44
N ARG A 26 -16.49 -38.38 -6.53
CA ARG A 26 -15.78 -37.89 -5.37
C ARG A 26 -16.73 -36.95 -4.64
N LYS A 27 -17.31 -37.42 -3.53
CA LYS A 27 -17.78 -36.51 -2.48
C LYS A 27 -16.57 -35.70 -2.04
N PHE A 28 -16.47 -34.45 -2.47
CA PHE A 28 -15.46 -33.47 -2.04
C PHE A 28 -15.68 -33.03 -0.58
N ALA A 29 -16.19 -33.92 0.27
CA ALA A 29 -16.79 -33.61 1.55
C ALA A 29 -15.72 -33.54 2.66
N GLN A 30 -14.89 -32.50 2.63
CA GLN A 30 -14.64 -31.82 3.90
C GLN A 30 -15.71 -30.74 4.02
N PRO A 31 -16.47 -30.69 5.13
CA PRO A 31 -17.43 -29.62 5.33
C PRO A 31 -16.70 -28.27 5.27
N LEU A 32 -17.22 -27.32 4.49
CA LEU A 32 -16.78 -25.94 4.58
C LEU A 32 -16.95 -25.47 6.02
N LEU A 33 -15.97 -24.74 6.54
CA LEU A 33 -16.11 -24.11 7.86
C LEU A 33 -17.34 -23.18 7.84
N PRO A 34 -18.07 -23.06 8.96
CA PRO A 34 -19.15 -22.09 9.09
C PRO A 34 -18.60 -20.66 8.93
N PHE A 35 -19.50 -19.72 8.68
CA PHE A 35 -19.15 -18.32 8.75
C PHE A 35 -19.10 -17.85 10.20
N LEU A 36 -18.33 -16.80 10.48
CA LEU A 36 -18.23 -16.20 11.81
C LEU A 36 -19.60 -15.76 12.36
N ARG A 37 -20.49 -15.31 11.48
CA ARG A 37 -21.88 -14.92 11.80
C ARG A 37 -22.82 -16.06 12.17
N ASP A 38 -22.40 -17.31 11.98
CA ASP A 38 -23.23 -18.48 12.30
C ASP A 38 -23.15 -18.83 13.81
N GLY A 39 -22.34 -18.09 14.58
CA GLY A 39 -22.32 -18.13 16.06
C GLY A 39 -22.77 -16.80 16.68
N ASP A 40 -22.87 -16.76 18.01
CA ASP A 40 -23.48 -15.66 18.77
C ASP A 40 -22.53 -14.49 19.13
N GLY A 41 -21.34 -14.42 18.52
CA GLY A 41 -20.32 -13.42 18.85
C GLY A 41 -20.37 -12.15 18.00
N VAL A 42 -19.64 -11.12 18.43
CA VAL A 42 -19.48 -9.87 17.69
C VAL A 42 -18.66 -10.13 16.43
N THR A 43 -19.13 -9.63 15.29
CA THR A 43 -18.43 -9.80 14.00
C THR A 43 -18.03 -8.47 13.36
N ALA A 44 -18.52 -7.35 13.89
CA ALA A 44 -18.29 -6.04 13.31
C ALA A 44 -17.85 -5.04 14.37
N PHE A 45 -16.86 -4.23 14.03
CA PHE A 45 -16.20 -3.28 14.90
C PHE A 45 -16.15 -1.91 14.23
N GLU A 46 -16.15 -0.84 15.03
CA GLU A 46 -16.12 0.53 14.54
C GLU A 46 -14.99 1.32 15.21
N ALA A 47 -14.15 1.95 14.40
CA ALA A 47 -13.09 2.85 14.88
C ALA A 47 -12.78 3.89 13.81
N CYS A 48 -12.47 5.13 14.23
CA CYS A 48 -11.97 6.19 13.35
C CYS A 48 -12.83 6.45 12.08
N GLY A 49 -14.15 6.29 12.17
CA GLY A 49 -15.08 6.48 11.05
C GLY A 49 -15.16 5.31 10.06
N LEU A 50 -14.54 4.18 10.40
CA LEU A 50 -14.56 2.91 9.67
C LEU A 50 -15.40 1.89 10.43
N ARG A 51 -16.23 1.12 9.72
CA ARG A 51 -16.89 -0.09 10.22
C ARG A 51 -16.35 -1.29 9.46
N VAL A 52 -15.76 -2.24 10.17
CA VAL A 52 -15.19 -3.46 9.60
C VAL A 52 -16.01 -4.67 10.05
N ASP A 53 -16.62 -5.38 9.11
CA ASP A 53 -17.48 -6.54 9.34
C ASP A 53 -16.84 -7.83 8.80
N PHE A 54 -16.47 -8.71 9.72
CA PHE A 54 -15.87 -10.03 9.49
C PHE A 54 -16.91 -11.16 9.44
N SER A 55 -18.21 -10.85 9.48
CA SER A 55 -19.33 -11.82 9.53
C SER A 55 -19.24 -12.93 8.47
N ARG A 56 -18.65 -12.64 7.31
CA ARG A 56 -18.57 -13.55 6.15
C ARG A 56 -17.18 -14.18 6.00
N GLN A 57 -16.37 -14.19 7.06
CA GLN A 57 -15.12 -14.95 7.13
C GLN A 57 -15.38 -16.39 7.60
N ARG A 58 -14.55 -17.33 7.15
CA ARG A 58 -14.73 -18.78 7.34
C ARG A 58 -13.95 -19.29 8.56
N LEU A 59 -14.50 -19.06 9.75
CA LEU A 59 -14.00 -19.50 11.04
C LEU A 59 -15.13 -19.44 12.08
N THR A 60 -15.07 -20.28 13.11
CA THR A 60 -16.00 -20.20 14.25
C THR A 60 -15.57 -19.10 15.25
N GLN A 61 -16.46 -18.74 16.17
CA GLN A 61 -16.11 -17.88 17.31
C GLN A 61 -15.01 -18.51 18.18
N ASP A 62 -15.04 -19.83 18.38
CA ASP A 62 -13.98 -20.56 19.09
C ASP A 62 -12.64 -20.53 18.35
N ASP A 63 -12.65 -20.60 17.01
CA ASP A 63 -11.43 -20.44 16.21
C ASP A 63 -10.87 -19.03 16.36
N LEU A 64 -11.72 -18.00 16.31
CA LEU A 64 -11.30 -16.60 16.51
C LEU A 64 -10.72 -16.39 17.92
N ALA A 65 -11.38 -16.90 18.96
CA ALA A 65 -10.87 -16.84 20.33
C ALA A 65 -9.50 -17.50 20.46
N ARG A 66 -9.29 -18.69 19.87
CA ARG A 66 -7.98 -19.35 19.83
C ARG A 66 -6.93 -18.56 19.06
N LEU A 67 -7.30 -17.87 17.98
CA LEU A 67 -6.40 -17.00 17.22
C LEU A 67 -5.97 -15.78 18.05
N VAL A 68 -6.90 -15.20 18.80
CA VAL A 68 -6.61 -14.11 19.75
C VAL A 68 -5.66 -14.60 20.85
N ASP A 69 -5.93 -15.76 21.46
CA ASP A 69 -5.06 -16.37 22.47
C ASP A 69 -3.66 -16.67 21.91
N PHE A 70 -3.59 -17.15 20.67
CA PHE A 70 -2.33 -17.37 19.97
C PHE A 70 -1.55 -16.06 19.78
N ALA A 71 -2.20 -14.98 19.32
CA ALA A 71 -1.56 -13.67 19.18
C ALA A 71 -1.08 -13.09 20.51
N ASN A 72 -1.88 -13.23 21.57
CA ASN A 72 -1.48 -12.81 22.92
C ASN A 72 -0.27 -13.61 23.41
N GLY A 73 -0.28 -14.94 23.23
CA GLY A 73 0.85 -15.80 23.60
C GLY A 73 2.13 -15.54 22.78
N LEU A 74 1.99 -15.04 21.55
CA LEU A 74 3.11 -14.63 20.69
C LEU A 74 3.68 -13.26 21.07
N GLY A 75 2.95 -12.46 21.85
CA GLY A 75 3.32 -11.08 22.17
C GLY A 75 3.09 -10.10 21.02
N LEU A 76 1.96 -10.25 20.30
CA LEU A 76 1.66 -9.44 19.10
C LEU A 76 1.65 -7.94 19.40
N MET A 77 1.00 -7.54 20.50
CA MET A 77 0.87 -6.12 20.86
C MET A 77 2.17 -5.57 21.42
N GLU A 78 2.94 -6.39 22.14
CA GLU A 78 4.28 -6.04 22.63
C GLU A 78 5.23 -5.76 21.46
N ALA A 79 5.19 -6.57 20.40
CA ALA A 79 5.96 -6.33 19.18
C ALA A 79 5.50 -5.03 18.46
N HIS A 80 4.20 -4.76 18.43
CA HIS A 80 3.67 -3.51 17.90
C HIS A 80 4.12 -2.30 18.72
N HIS A 81 4.05 -2.37 20.05
CA HIS A 81 4.49 -1.31 20.96
C HIS A 81 6.00 -1.06 20.82
N ALA A 82 6.82 -2.11 20.74
CA ALA A 82 8.26 -2.00 20.50
C ALA A 82 8.57 -1.22 19.20
N MET A 83 7.84 -1.49 18.12
CA MET A 83 7.95 -0.73 16.87
C MET A 83 7.63 0.75 17.09
N VAL A 84 6.49 1.07 17.70
CA VAL A 84 6.05 2.45 17.93
C VAL A 84 6.99 3.22 18.86
N GLN A 85 7.63 2.54 19.82
CA GLN A 85 8.61 3.12 20.75
C GLN A 85 10.01 3.27 20.14
N GLY A 86 10.21 2.85 18.89
CA GLY A 86 11.47 3.05 18.17
C GLY A 86 12.53 1.99 18.43
N GLU A 87 12.15 0.81 18.90
CA GLU A 87 13.08 -0.31 18.98
C GLU A 87 13.55 -0.78 17.59
N ILE A 88 14.67 -1.50 17.58
CA ILE A 88 15.23 -2.09 16.36
C ILE A 88 14.41 -3.32 15.96
N VAL A 89 13.33 -3.08 15.22
CA VAL A 89 12.44 -4.12 14.70
C VAL A 89 12.81 -4.58 13.29
N ASN A 90 13.48 -3.73 12.50
CA ASN A 90 14.08 -4.11 11.22
C ASN A 90 15.48 -4.69 11.48
N LYS A 91 15.52 -5.95 11.89
CA LYS A 91 16.75 -6.63 12.35
C LYS A 91 17.79 -6.82 11.25
N SER A 92 17.37 -7.05 10.01
CA SER A 92 18.30 -7.30 8.90
C SER A 92 19.08 -6.04 8.48
N GLU A 93 18.49 -4.86 8.68
CA GLU A 93 19.15 -3.58 8.41
C GLU A 93 19.61 -2.85 9.69
N ASN A 94 19.38 -3.43 10.88
CA ASN A 94 19.65 -2.83 12.18
C ASN A 94 19.03 -1.43 12.34
N ARG A 95 17.74 -1.31 12.02
CA ARG A 95 16.98 -0.04 12.03
C ARG A 95 15.68 -0.14 12.82
N ALA A 96 15.20 1.02 13.28
CA ALA A 96 13.82 1.19 13.69
C ALA A 96 12.88 1.24 12.46
N ALA A 97 11.57 1.11 12.69
CA ALA A 97 10.54 1.26 11.66
C ALA A 97 9.42 2.20 12.16
N LEU A 98 9.63 3.50 11.99
CA LEU A 98 8.93 4.55 12.74
C LEU A 98 8.00 5.42 11.89
N HIS A 99 7.31 4.83 10.91
CA HIS A 99 6.38 5.57 10.05
C HIS A 99 5.22 6.22 10.84
N THR A 100 4.86 5.70 12.01
CA THR A 100 3.90 6.32 12.94
C THR A 100 4.40 7.67 13.50
N SER A 101 5.72 7.85 13.68
CA SER A 101 6.29 9.13 14.12
C SER A 101 6.03 10.27 13.14
N LEU A 102 5.90 9.97 11.83
CA LEU A 102 5.63 10.99 10.79
C LEU A 102 4.30 11.71 10.97
N ARG A 103 3.35 11.04 11.61
CA ARG A 103 1.97 11.49 11.80
C ARG A 103 1.61 11.72 13.27
N SER A 104 2.54 11.46 14.20
CA SER A 104 2.29 11.64 15.61
C SER A 104 2.02 13.10 15.98
N GLN A 105 1.12 13.28 16.94
CA GLN A 105 0.83 14.56 17.61
C GLN A 105 1.34 14.58 19.05
N ASP A 106 1.92 13.47 19.53
CA ASP A 106 2.47 13.37 20.89
C ASP A 106 3.95 13.76 20.90
N PRO A 107 4.35 14.84 21.61
CA PRO A 107 5.73 15.27 21.74
C PRO A 107 6.68 14.22 22.34
N ALA A 108 6.16 13.21 23.03
CA ALA A 108 6.95 12.11 23.56
C ALA A 108 7.33 11.06 22.49
N SER A 109 6.78 11.16 21.28
CA SER A 109 7.06 10.19 20.21
C SER A 109 8.52 10.29 19.74
N PRO A 110 9.16 9.17 19.37
CA PRO A 110 10.50 9.18 18.79
C PRO A 110 10.56 10.12 17.59
N HIS A 111 11.61 10.95 17.53
CA HIS A 111 11.87 11.87 16.42
C HIS A 111 10.82 12.98 16.20
N PHE A 112 9.96 13.26 17.18
CA PHE A 112 8.87 14.24 17.03
C PHE A 112 9.35 15.63 16.56
N ASP A 113 10.36 16.19 17.20
CA ASP A 113 10.83 17.55 16.90
C ASP A 113 11.38 17.69 15.47
N GLU A 114 12.21 16.73 15.02
CA GLU A 114 12.77 16.78 13.66
C GLU A 114 11.70 16.55 12.57
N VAL A 115 10.73 15.66 12.84
CA VAL A 115 9.59 15.44 11.94
C VAL A 115 8.73 16.69 11.86
N LYS A 116 8.47 17.32 13.01
CA LYS A 116 7.68 18.54 13.07
C LYS A 116 8.36 19.68 12.32
N GLU A 117 9.66 19.88 12.52
CA GLU A 117 10.43 20.91 11.80
C GLU A 117 10.39 20.71 10.28
N ALA A 118 10.63 19.47 9.82
CA ALA A 118 10.56 19.14 8.40
C ALA A 118 9.16 19.37 7.82
N ARG A 119 8.11 19.01 8.57
CA ARG A 119 6.70 19.19 8.20
C ARG A 119 6.32 20.66 8.12
N ASP A 120 6.68 21.45 9.12
CA ASP A 120 6.42 22.90 9.16
C ASP A 120 7.08 23.60 7.96
N ARG A 121 8.32 23.21 7.61
CA ARG A 121 9.01 23.73 6.42
C ARG A 121 8.29 23.31 5.13
N ALA A 122 7.89 22.05 5.02
CA ALA A 122 7.15 21.54 3.86
C ALA A 122 5.79 22.25 3.70
N TYR A 123 5.07 22.51 4.80
CA TYR A 123 3.83 23.27 4.80
C TYR A 123 4.04 24.72 4.36
N ALA A 124 5.05 25.40 4.91
CA ALA A 124 5.37 26.76 4.51
C ALA A 124 5.70 26.86 3.01
N PHE A 125 6.44 25.88 2.48
CA PHE A 125 6.72 25.78 1.05
C PHE A 125 5.45 25.54 0.23
N ALA A 126 4.65 24.53 0.57
CA ALA A 126 3.41 24.21 -0.13
C ALA A 126 2.46 25.41 -0.19
N GLU A 127 2.25 26.11 0.94
CA GLU A 127 1.44 27.33 0.98
C GLU A 127 2.04 28.48 0.16
N SER A 128 3.37 28.59 0.08
CA SER A 128 4.02 29.57 -0.78
C SER A 128 3.75 29.31 -2.26
N VAL A 129 3.76 28.05 -2.70
CA VAL A 129 3.41 27.65 -4.08
C VAL A 129 1.94 27.93 -4.35
N ARG A 130 1.05 27.51 -3.45
CA ARG A 130 -0.41 27.66 -3.58
C ARG A 130 -0.86 29.12 -3.60
N SER A 131 -0.24 29.98 -2.79
CA SER A 131 -0.54 31.42 -2.76
C SER A 131 0.06 32.20 -3.92
N GLY A 132 0.88 31.56 -4.77
CA GLY A 132 1.62 32.22 -5.85
C GLY A 132 2.78 33.10 -5.36
N LYS A 133 3.19 32.97 -4.09
CA LYS A 133 4.40 33.61 -3.56
C LYS A 133 5.67 32.94 -4.10
N TRP A 134 5.64 31.60 -4.23
CA TRP A 134 6.62 30.85 -4.97
C TRP A 134 6.18 30.79 -6.43
N THR A 135 7.02 31.32 -7.30
CA THR A 135 6.79 31.40 -8.74
C THR A 135 7.90 30.70 -9.50
N GLY A 136 7.64 30.37 -10.76
CA GLY A 136 8.70 30.05 -11.70
C GLY A 136 9.68 31.22 -11.90
N CYS A 137 10.77 30.96 -12.62
CA CYS A 137 11.90 31.90 -12.77
C CYS A 137 11.54 33.24 -13.41
N ARG A 138 10.38 33.33 -14.08
CA ARG A 138 9.84 34.54 -14.71
C ARG A 138 8.78 35.27 -13.88
N GLY A 139 8.46 34.77 -12.68
CA GLY A 139 7.35 35.29 -11.87
C GLY A 139 5.99 34.64 -12.17
N ASP A 140 5.95 33.63 -13.03
CA ASP A 140 4.74 32.89 -13.37
C ASP A 140 4.28 32.00 -12.19
N THR A 141 3.00 32.02 -11.85
CA THR A 141 2.42 31.11 -10.84
C THR A 141 2.51 29.66 -11.32
N ILE A 142 2.93 28.77 -10.41
CA ILE A 142 2.97 27.33 -10.67
C ILE A 142 1.55 26.78 -10.81
N THR A 143 1.29 26.02 -11.87
CA THR A 143 0.01 25.34 -12.13
C THR A 143 0.16 23.82 -12.19
N ASP A 144 1.38 23.33 -12.34
CA ASP A 144 1.65 21.92 -12.56
C ASP A 144 2.84 21.47 -11.72
N VAL A 145 2.73 20.29 -11.13
CA VAL A 145 3.77 19.64 -10.35
C VAL A 145 4.06 18.29 -11.00
N ILE A 146 5.31 18.03 -11.37
CA ILE A 146 5.76 16.69 -11.78
C ILE A 146 6.43 16.05 -10.56
N ASN A 147 5.84 14.99 -10.00
CA ASN A 147 6.51 14.14 -9.01
C ASN A 147 7.25 13.02 -9.74
N ILE A 148 8.58 13.04 -9.65
CA ILE A 148 9.47 12.01 -10.19
C ILE A 148 9.83 11.06 -9.04
N GLY A 149 9.29 9.85 -9.07
CA GLY A 149 9.49 8.86 -8.02
C GLY A 149 8.85 7.53 -8.39
N ILE A 150 9.39 6.42 -7.87
CA ILE A 150 8.89 5.07 -8.17
C ILE A 150 8.64 4.29 -6.88
N GLY A 151 7.63 3.41 -6.91
CA GLY A 151 7.22 2.61 -5.76
C GLY A 151 6.74 3.53 -4.62
N GLY A 152 7.39 3.43 -3.47
CA GLY A 152 6.95 4.13 -2.26
C GLY A 152 6.95 5.66 -2.37
N SER A 153 7.83 6.20 -3.22
CA SER A 153 7.92 7.64 -3.52
C SER A 153 6.80 8.17 -4.43
N GLU A 154 5.91 7.31 -4.92
CA GLU A 154 4.84 7.69 -5.85
C GLU A 154 3.49 7.06 -5.52
N VAL A 155 3.42 5.75 -5.29
CA VAL A 155 2.13 5.05 -5.20
C VAL A 155 1.31 5.54 -4.01
N GLY A 156 1.95 5.80 -2.86
CA GLY A 156 1.31 6.39 -1.68
C GLY A 156 0.75 7.78 -1.97
N PRO A 157 1.59 8.77 -2.33
CA PRO A 157 1.11 10.11 -2.69
C PRO A 157 0.05 10.10 -3.78
N ARG A 158 0.20 9.27 -4.81
CA ARG A 158 -0.80 9.14 -5.88
C ARG A 158 -2.14 8.61 -5.40
N ALA A 159 -2.14 7.67 -4.44
CA ALA A 159 -3.36 7.20 -3.82
C ALA A 159 -4.07 8.32 -3.05
N VAL A 160 -3.32 9.12 -2.28
CA VAL A 160 -3.86 10.26 -1.52
C VAL A 160 -4.38 11.36 -2.44
N TYR A 161 -3.57 11.81 -3.41
CA TYR A 161 -3.98 12.77 -4.43
C TYR A 161 -5.27 12.34 -5.12
N HIS A 162 -5.33 11.10 -5.62
CA HIS A 162 -6.51 10.63 -6.34
C HIS A 162 -7.76 10.56 -5.45
N ALA A 163 -7.61 10.13 -4.20
CA ALA A 163 -8.73 9.97 -3.29
C ALA A 163 -9.33 11.32 -2.84
N LEU A 164 -8.50 12.35 -2.71
CA LEU A 164 -8.89 13.62 -2.09
C LEU A 164 -8.98 14.79 -3.07
N MET A 165 -8.58 14.62 -4.34
CA MET A 165 -8.69 15.68 -5.33
C MET A 165 -10.16 16.09 -5.56
N GLY A 166 -10.51 17.32 -5.20
CA GLY A 166 -11.78 17.97 -5.58
C GLY A 166 -11.77 18.54 -7.00
N LEU A 167 -12.86 19.18 -7.43
CA LEU A 167 -12.93 19.92 -8.70
C LEU A 167 -13.40 21.37 -8.44
N PRO A 168 -12.76 22.40 -9.05
CA PRO A 168 -11.58 22.35 -9.91
C PRO A 168 -10.26 22.16 -9.13
N GLN A 169 -9.23 21.65 -9.81
CA GLN A 169 -7.86 21.54 -9.30
C GLN A 169 -7.00 22.70 -9.82
N PRO A 170 -6.63 23.69 -8.98
CA PRO A 170 -5.83 24.84 -9.42
C PRO A 170 -4.37 24.46 -9.72
N ILE A 171 -3.81 23.49 -8.99
CA ILE A 171 -2.48 22.92 -9.25
C ILE A 171 -2.64 21.44 -9.49
N LYS A 172 -2.16 20.94 -10.63
CA LYS A 172 -2.25 19.52 -11.01
C LYS A 172 -0.96 18.78 -10.70
N VAL A 173 -1.07 17.56 -10.19
CA VAL A 173 0.08 16.68 -9.98
C VAL A 173 0.13 15.62 -11.09
N HIS A 174 1.32 15.47 -11.67
CA HIS A 174 1.67 14.49 -12.68
C HIS A 174 2.71 13.54 -12.10
N PHE A 175 2.41 12.24 -12.10
CA PHE A 175 3.30 11.23 -11.53
C PHE A 175 4.12 10.57 -12.65
N LEU A 176 5.44 10.79 -12.63
CA LEU A 176 6.42 10.20 -13.55
C LEU A 176 7.23 9.13 -12.81
N SER A 177 6.80 7.88 -12.95
CA SER A 177 7.33 6.75 -12.16
C SER A 177 8.23 5.81 -12.95
N GLY A 178 7.77 5.28 -14.08
CA GLY A 178 8.56 4.41 -14.94
C GLY A 178 9.50 5.18 -15.87
N VAL A 179 10.38 4.45 -16.56
CA VAL A 179 11.27 5.00 -17.62
C VAL A 179 10.68 4.86 -19.03
N ASP A 180 9.36 4.72 -19.12
CA ASP A 180 8.67 4.67 -20.41
C ASP A 180 8.55 6.09 -20.99
N GLY A 181 9.28 6.37 -22.07
CA GLY A 181 9.27 7.65 -22.75
C GLY A 181 7.87 8.10 -23.21
N VAL A 182 6.95 7.16 -23.47
CA VAL A 182 5.56 7.50 -23.83
C VAL A 182 4.82 8.12 -22.64
N GLN A 183 5.10 7.69 -21.41
CA GLN A 183 4.53 8.32 -20.21
C GLN A 183 5.04 9.76 -20.08
N LEU A 184 6.34 9.96 -20.28
CA LEU A 184 6.96 11.28 -20.22
C LEU A 184 6.37 12.22 -21.27
N ASP A 185 6.32 11.80 -22.54
CA ASP A 185 5.76 12.61 -23.63
C ASP A 185 4.32 13.04 -23.34
N ARG A 186 3.49 12.14 -22.81
CA ARG A 186 2.10 12.43 -22.43
C ARG A 186 1.99 13.46 -21.31
N ILE A 187 2.91 13.41 -20.34
CA ILE A 187 2.98 14.40 -19.27
C ILE A 187 3.40 15.74 -19.87
N LEU A 188 4.54 15.80 -20.57
CA LEU A 188 5.15 17.05 -21.03
C LEU A 188 4.35 17.77 -22.13
N TYR A 189 3.60 17.04 -22.96
CA TYR A 189 2.88 17.60 -24.12
C TYR A 189 1.97 18.79 -23.78
N GLY A 190 1.37 18.81 -22.59
CA GLY A 190 0.44 19.84 -22.15
C GLY A 190 1.01 20.89 -21.20
N LEU A 191 2.30 20.82 -20.85
CA LEU A 191 2.87 21.62 -19.77
C LEU A 191 3.60 22.87 -20.27
N ASP A 192 3.47 23.95 -19.50
CA ASP A 192 4.31 25.14 -19.63
C ASP A 192 5.51 25.01 -18.66
N PRO A 193 6.76 24.92 -19.16
CA PRO A 193 7.95 24.85 -18.32
C PRO A 193 8.03 25.96 -17.27
N PHE A 194 7.58 27.17 -17.60
CA PHE A 194 7.66 28.33 -16.70
C PHE A 194 6.61 28.29 -15.58
N ARG A 195 5.64 27.38 -15.67
CA ARG A 195 4.57 27.18 -14.67
C ARG A 195 4.63 25.80 -14.01
N THR A 196 5.72 25.06 -14.23
CA THR A 196 5.87 23.68 -13.75
C THR A 196 6.92 23.60 -12.65
N LEU A 197 6.57 22.97 -11.52
CA LEU A 197 7.49 22.59 -10.45
C LEU A 197 7.79 21.09 -10.55
N VAL A 198 9.03 20.70 -10.32
CA VAL A 198 9.49 19.30 -10.31
C VAL A 198 9.90 18.91 -8.90
N VAL A 199 9.32 17.81 -8.41
CA VAL A 199 9.65 17.20 -7.13
C VAL A 199 10.36 15.88 -7.40
N VAL A 200 11.65 15.80 -7.08
CA VAL A 200 12.44 14.57 -7.25
C VAL A 200 12.43 13.78 -5.93
N SER A 201 11.69 12.68 -5.89
CA SER A 201 11.42 11.88 -4.69
C SER A 201 12.17 10.56 -4.72
N SER A 202 13.28 10.44 -3.99
CA SER A 202 14.09 9.21 -3.92
C SER A 202 14.82 9.04 -2.61
N LYS A 203 14.56 7.94 -1.88
CA LYS A 203 15.20 7.66 -0.59
C LYS A 203 16.72 7.56 -0.72
N SER A 204 17.23 6.71 -1.61
CA SER A 204 18.67 6.48 -1.76
C SER A 204 19.37 7.49 -2.67
N PHE A 205 18.60 8.21 -3.49
CA PHE A 205 19.12 9.04 -4.57
C PHE A 205 20.01 8.30 -5.60
N HIS A 206 19.91 6.97 -5.65
CA HIS A 206 20.63 6.11 -6.59
C HIS A 206 19.70 5.27 -7.47
N THR A 207 18.38 5.45 -7.34
CA THR A 207 17.37 4.79 -8.17
C THR A 207 17.54 5.21 -9.61
N ARG A 208 17.90 4.26 -10.48
CA ARG A 208 18.29 4.54 -11.87
C ARG A 208 17.17 5.22 -12.63
N GLU A 209 15.95 4.72 -12.49
CA GLU A 209 14.74 5.21 -13.13
C GLU A 209 14.48 6.68 -12.77
N THR A 210 14.50 7.01 -11.48
CA THR A 210 14.29 8.37 -11.00
C THR A 210 15.36 9.33 -11.52
N LEU A 211 16.63 8.92 -11.53
CA LEU A 211 17.73 9.78 -12.01
C LEU A 211 17.66 10.03 -13.52
N VAL A 212 17.32 9.01 -14.31
CA VAL A 212 17.14 9.16 -15.77
C VAL A 212 15.96 10.09 -16.04
N ASN A 213 14.81 9.86 -15.39
CA ASN A 213 13.65 10.73 -15.54
C ASN A 213 13.95 12.19 -15.13
N ALA A 214 14.64 12.39 -14.01
CA ALA A 214 15.06 13.71 -13.56
C ALA A 214 15.97 14.40 -14.58
N SER A 215 16.91 13.67 -15.20
CA SER A 215 17.78 14.19 -16.25
C SER A 215 17.00 14.62 -17.50
N VAL A 216 16.05 13.82 -17.97
CA VAL A 216 15.30 14.16 -19.19
C VAL A 216 14.32 15.33 -18.95
N VAL A 217 13.69 15.39 -17.76
CA VAL A 217 12.88 16.56 -17.38
C VAL A 217 13.76 17.81 -17.22
N ASP A 218 14.98 17.65 -16.73
CA ASP A 218 15.96 18.75 -16.66
C ASP A 218 16.33 19.27 -18.04
N GLU A 219 16.57 18.38 -19.01
CA GLU A 219 16.82 18.74 -20.41
C GLU A 219 15.62 19.47 -21.02
N TRP A 220 14.39 19.07 -20.69
CA TRP A 220 13.17 19.76 -21.12
C TRP A 220 13.07 21.19 -20.55
N LEU A 221 13.38 21.38 -19.26
CA LEU A 221 13.48 22.72 -18.65
C LEU A 221 14.58 23.56 -19.31
N ALA A 222 15.74 22.97 -19.55
CA ALA A 222 16.88 23.64 -20.20
C ALA A 222 16.57 24.05 -21.64
N ALA A 223 15.84 23.22 -22.40
CA ALA A 223 15.39 23.53 -23.75
C ALA A 223 14.45 24.75 -23.79
N ALA A 224 13.73 25.03 -22.70
CA ALA A 224 12.92 26.24 -22.52
C ALA A 224 13.74 27.45 -22.04
N GLY A 225 15.04 27.28 -21.76
CA GLY A 225 15.93 28.32 -21.24
C GLY A 225 16.02 28.39 -19.72
N ILE A 226 15.39 27.46 -18.98
CA ILE A 226 15.44 27.39 -17.52
C ILE A 226 16.72 26.66 -17.11
N THR A 227 17.79 27.42 -16.87
CA THR A 227 19.12 26.90 -16.54
C THR A 227 19.77 27.69 -15.40
N GLY A 228 20.84 27.14 -14.81
CA GLY A 228 21.55 27.77 -13.69
C GLY A 228 20.60 28.10 -12.54
N SER A 229 20.73 29.27 -11.93
CA SER A 229 19.88 29.69 -10.80
C SER A 229 18.39 29.88 -11.15
N SER A 230 18.04 29.98 -12.44
CA SER A 230 16.61 29.99 -12.84
C SER A 230 15.93 28.68 -12.47
N ARG A 231 16.69 27.58 -12.47
CA ARG A 231 16.20 26.24 -12.15
C ARG A 231 15.82 26.07 -10.69
N ASP A 232 16.43 26.85 -9.79
CA ASP A 232 16.19 26.80 -8.34
C ASP A 232 14.71 27.05 -7.99
N HIS A 233 13.97 27.71 -8.88
CA HIS A 233 12.53 27.96 -8.77
C HIS A 233 11.64 26.78 -9.21
N HIS A 234 12.22 25.80 -9.90
CA HIS A 234 11.50 24.75 -10.61
C HIS A 234 11.83 23.34 -10.12
N VAL A 235 12.82 23.16 -9.24
CA VAL A 235 13.23 21.82 -8.80
C VAL A 235 13.47 21.77 -7.30
N ILE A 236 12.81 20.83 -6.63
CA ILE A 236 13.07 20.45 -5.24
C ILE A 236 13.34 18.94 -5.14
N ALA A 237 13.91 18.51 -4.02
CA ALA A 237 14.21 17.11 -3.76
C ALA A 237 13.65 16.63 -2.43
N VAL A 238 13.22 15.37 -2.38
CA VAL A 238 12.86 14.66 -1.15
C VAL A 238 13.75 13.42 -1.06
N SER A 239 14.66 13.37 -0.09
CA SER A 239 15.65 12.29 -0.01
C SER A 239 16.18 12.04 1.40
N ALA A 240 16.65 10.80 1.64
CA ALA A 240 17.46 10.46 2.81
C ALA A 240 18.97 10.65 2.55
N ASN A 241 19.37 10.92 1.31
CA ASN A 241 20.73 11.32 0.99
C ASN A 241 20.89 12.83 1.26
N PRO A 242 21.71 13.25 2.24
CA PRO A 242 21.91 14.66 2.56
C PRO A 242 22.60 15.43 1.43
N ASP A 243 23.30 14.74 0.52
CA ASP A 243 24.01 15.36 -0.60
C ASP A 243 23.18 15.40 -1.90
N ALA A 244 21.92 14.95 -1.89
CA ALA A 244 21.07 14.92 -3.08
C ALA A 244 20.91 16.29 -3.77
N TYR A 245 20.96 17.39 -3.00
CA TYR A 245 20.90 18.74 -3.57
C TYR A 245 22.14 19.08 -4.41
N LYS A 246 23.31 18.56 -4.04
CA LYS A 246 24.56 18.76 -4.80
C LYS A 246 24.50 18.01 -6.12
N ASP A 247 24.01 16.76 -6.08
CA ASP A 247 23.84 15.93 -7.26
C ASP A 247 22.84 16.55 -8.25
N LEU A 248 21.74 17.13 -7.73
CA LEU A 248 20.75 17.86 -8.54
C LEU A 248 21.16 19.28 -8.89
N ARG A 249 22.21 19.83 -8.28
CA ARG A 249 22.61 21.24 -8.41
C ARG A 249 21.45 22.21 -8.11
N ILE A 250 20.78 21.99 -6.98
CA ILE A 250 19.76 22.88 -6.42
C ILE A 250 20.25 23.47 -5.10
N PRO A 251 19.64 24.56 -4.61
CA PRO A 251 19.94 25.09 -3.29
C PRO A 251 19.66 24.06 -2.19
N GLU A 252 20.42 24.11 -1.10
CA GLU A 252 20.27 23.18 0.02
C GLU A 252 18.89 23.30 0.68
N GLU A 253 18.33 24.51 0.71
CA GLU A 253 16.97 24.78 1.19
C GLU A 253 15.87 24.09 0.39
N ASN A 254 16.15 23.66 -0.85
CA ASN A 254 15.23 22.90 -1.70
C ASN A 254 15.29 21.39 -1.45
N LEU A 255 16.13 20.91 -0.53
CA LEU A 255 16.14 19.51 -0.09
C LEU A 255 15.26 19.32 1.14
N TYR A 256 14.33 18.39 1.06
CA TYR A 256 13.46 17.95 2.15
C TYR A 256 13.85 16.55 2.62
N PRO A 257 13.90 16.33 3.95
CA PRO A 257 14.41 15.07 4.48
C PRO A 257 13.42 13.92 4.30
N LEU A 258 13.99 12.74 4.10
CA LEU A 258 13.37 11.46 4.38
C LEU A 258 14.32 10.70 5.31
N TRP A 259 13.80 9.92 6.25
CA TRP A 259 14.65 9.23 7.22
C TRP A 259 14.84 7.75 6.88
N ASP A 260 15.94 7.16 7.34
CA ASP A 260 16.26 5.76 7.08
C ASP A 260 15.31 4.78 7.78
N TRP A 261 14.75 5.17 8.94
CA TRP A 261 13.71 4.49 9.69
C TRP A 261 12.30 4.55 9.04
N VAL A 262 12.14 5.25 7.91
CA VAL A 262 10.91 5.26 7.10
C VAL A 262 11.05 4.34 5.90
N GLY A 263 10.34 3.21 5.89
CA GLY A 263 10.25 2.35 4.71
C GLY A 263 9.55 3.06 3.56
N GLY A 264 9.97 2.84 2.31
CA GLY A 264 9.40 3.54 1.14
C GLY A 264 7.88 3.37 1.03
N ARG A 265 7.38 2.14 1.18
CA ARG A 265 5.94 1.81 1.16
C ARG A 265 5.15 2.33 2.38
N PHE A 266 5.83 2.93 3.36
CA PHE A 266 5.26 3.57 4.55
C PHE A 266 5.56 5.08 4.61
N SER A 267 5.92 5.72 3.49
CA SER A 267 6.53 7.07 3.50
C SER A 267 5.61 8.24 3.22
N VAL A 268 4.37 8.00 2.78
CA VAL A 268 3.44 9.05 2.31
C VAL A 268 3.18 10.15 3.33
N TRP A 269 3.33 9.86 4.62
CA TRP A 269 3.03 10.73 5.76
C TRP A 269 4.01 11.91 5.92
N GLY A 270 5.22 11.82 5.36
CA GLY A 270 6.28 12.81 5.51
C GLY A 270 6.43 13.76 4.31
N CYS A 271 7.64 14.26 4.07
CA CYS A 271 7.92 15.15 2.94
C CYS A 271 7.72 14.50 1.56
N ILE A 272 7.62 13.16 1.47
CA ILE A 272 7.19 12.47 0.24
C ILE A 272 5.78 12.91 -0.18
N GLY A 273 4.94 13.36 0.76
CA GLY A 273 3.62 13.93 0.51
C GLY A 273 3.61 15.41 0.08
N ILE A 274 4.75 16.06 -0.17
CA ILE A 274 4.76 17.47 -0.65
C ILE A 274 3.88 17.70 -1.89
N PRO A 275 3.85 16.82 -2.92
CA PRO A 275 2.92 16.98 -4.04
C PRO A 275 1.45 17.08 -3.59
N ASP A 276 1.07 16.31 -2.58
CA ASP A 276 -0.28 16.32 -2.01
C ASP A 276 -0.52 17.61 -1.21
N MET A 277 0.45 18.04 -0.40
CA MET A 277 0.37 19.31 0.33
C MET A 277 0.17 20.50 -0.62
N ILE A 278 0.85 20.49 -1.78
CA ILE A 278 0.73 21.54 -2.81
C ILE A 278 -0.65 21.49 -3.47
N ALA A 279 -1.10 20.33 -3.92
CA ALA A 279 -2.33 20.24 -4.70
C ALA A 279 -3.60 20.32 -3.84
N LEU A 280 -3.61 19.59 -2.73
CA LEU A 280 -4.78 19.46 -1.84
C LEU A 280 -4.83 20.56 -0.78
N GLY A 281 -3.67 21.07 -0.37
CA GLY A 281 -3.54 22.07 0.70
C GLY A 281 -3.10 21.46 2.03
N THR A 282 -2.43 22.27 2.85
CA THR A 282 -1.83 21.81 4.11
C THR A 282 -2.88 21.40 5.14
N ASP A 283 -4.01 22.10 5.22
CA ASP A 283 -5.14 21.72 6.10
C ASP A 283 -5.73 20.34 5.76
N VAL A 284 -5.77 19.98 4.47
CA VAL A 284 -6.23 18.66 4.02
C VAL A 284 -5.23 17.59 4.41
N PHE A 285 -3.93 17.87 4.22
CA PHE A 285 -2.87 16.94 4.59
C PHE A 285 -2.79 16.75 6.11
N ASP A 286 -2.95 17.81 6.91
CA ASP A 286 -2.97 17.72 8.38
C ASP A 286 -4.14 16.86 8.88
N GLN A 287 -5.34 17.03 8.32
CA GLN A 287 -6.48 16.15 8.63
C GLN A 287 -6.21 14.69 8.26
N PHE A 288 -5.51 14.44 7.15
CA PHE A 288 -5.07 13.10 6.75
C PHE A 288 -4.11 12.49 7.76
N LEU A 289 -3.09 13.23 8.20
CA LEU A 289 -2.18 12.79 9.26
C LEU A 289 -2.92 12.54 10.58
N SER A 290 -3.85 13.43 10.94
CA SER A 290 -4.64 13.34 12.16
C SER A 290 -5.51 12.08 12.22
N GLY A 291 -6.15 11.70 11.12
CA GLY A 291 -6.93 10.47 11.06
C GLY A 291 -6.07 9.21 11.16
N ALA A 292 -4.87 9.23 10.57
CA ALA A 292 -3.91 8.14 10.69
C ALA A 292 -3.35 8.02 12.12
N TYR A 293 -3.08 9.14 12.78
CA TYR A 293 -2.68 9.17 14.19
C TYR A 293 -3.77 8.65 15.13
N GLU A 294 -5.04 8.97 14.87
CA GLU A 294 -6.16 8.40 15.63
C GLU A 294 -6.22 6.88 15.50
N MET A 295 -5.96 6.34 14.31
CA MET A 295 -5.86 4.89 14.11
C MET A 295 -4.63 4.31 14.83
N ASP A 296 -3.48 4.99 14.81
CA ASP A 296 -2.30 4.55 15.57
C ASP A 296 -2.61 4.45 17.06
N ARG A 297 -3.26 5.47 17.64
CA ARG A 297 -3.68 5.49 19.05
C ARG A 297 -4.67 4.38 19.35
N TYR A 298 -5.68 4.20 18.50
CA TYR A 298 -6.64 3.12 18.63
C TYR A 298 -5.95 1.75 18.65
N VAL A 299 -5.06 1.49 17.69
CA VAL A 299 -4.35 0.22 17.59
C VAL A 299 -3.41 0.01 18.77
N TYR A 300 -2.75 1.06 19.26
CA TYR A 300 -1.86 0.99 20.42
C TYR A 300 -2.61 0.59 21.70
N ASP A 301 -3.81 1.14 21.92
CA ASP A 301 -4.55 0.99 23.18
C ASP A 301 -5.52 -0.22 23.18
N ALA A 302 -6.09 -0.60 22.03
CA ALA A 302 -7.14 -1.61 21.95
C ALA A 302 -6.62 -3.05 22.14
N PRO A 303 -7.33 -3.92 22.90
CA PRO A 303 -6.98 -5.32 23.03
C PRO A 303 -7.16 -6.06 21.70
N VAL A 304 -6.38 -7.14 21.48
CA VAL A 304 -6.38 -7.90 20.21
C VAL A 304 -7.79 -8.31 19.75
N ALA A 305 -8.68 -8.69 20.67
CA ALA A 305 -10.04 -9.13 20.37
C ALA A 305 -10.96 -8.02 19.81
N GLU A 306 -10.61 -6.75 20.02
CA GLU A 306 -11.39 -5.59 19.57
C GLU A 306 -10.61 -4.75 18.54
N ASN A 307 -9.31 -4.96 18.41
CA ASN A 307 -8.43 -4.20 17.54
C ASN A 307 -8.61 -4.60 16.07
N ILE A 308 -9.21 -3.72 15.26
CA ILE A 308 -9.57 -4.03 13.86
C ILE A 308 -8.38 -4.39 12.98
N SER A 309 -7.21 -3.77 13.19
CA SER A 309 -5.98 -4.09 12.46
C SER A 309 -5.43 -5.46 12.87
N ALA A 310 -5.47 -5.79 14.16
CA ALA A 310 -5.07 -7.10 14.65
C ALA A 310 -6.00 -8.21 14.16
N LEU A 311 -7.32 -7.97 14.17
CA LEU A 311 -8.31 -8.91 13.64
C LEU A 311 -8.17 -9.13 12.13
N LEU A 312 -7.93 -8.08 11.35
CA LEU A 312 -7.60 -8.18 9.92
C LEU A 312 -6.35 -9.05 9.72
N ALA A 313 -5.28 -8.82 10.49
CA ALA A 313 -4.06 -9.59 10.42
C ALA A 313 -4.27 -11.07 10.80
N LEU A 314 -5.01 -11.34 11.88
CA LEU A 314 -5.33 -12.71 12.32
C LEU A 314 -6.16 -13.48 11.28
N ILE A 315 -7.13 -12.82 10.66
CA ILE A 315 -7.98 -13.42 9.63
C ILE A 315 -7.17 -13.69 8.36
N ALA A 316 -6.33 -12.74 7.92
CA ALA A 316 -5.42 -12.96 6.79
C ALA A 316 -4.43 -14.10 7.07
N PHE A 317 -3.88 -14.18 8.28
CA PHE A 317 -3.02 -15.27 8.72
C PHE A 317 -3.75 -16.63 8.71
N TRP A 318 -4.98 -16.68 9.22
CA TRP A 318 -5.84 -17.88 9.16
C TRP A 318 -6.14 -18.30 7.73
N ASN A 319 -6.49 -17.34 6.88
CA ASN A 319 -6.77 -17.56 5.47
C ASN A 319 -5.55 -18.17 4.77
N ALA A 320 -4.36 -17.58 4.95
CA ALA A 320 -3.12 -18.06 4.35
C ALA A 320 -2.70 -19.44 4.86
N THR A 321 -2.76 -19.67 6.17
CA THR A 321 -2.17 -20.88 6.80
C THR A 321 -3.17 -22.04 6.91
N ARG A 322 -4.35 -21.80 7.48
CA ARG A 322 -5.33 -22.85 7.74
C ARG A 322 -6.17 -23.19 6.52
N LEU A 323 -6.58 -22.16 5.77
CA LEU A 323 -7.47 -22.31 4.61
C LEU A 323 -6.74 -22.40 3.28
N ASN A 324 -5.43 -22.13 3.29
CA ASN A 324 -4.56 -22.13 2.10
C ASN A 324 -5.10 -21.19 1.00
N ILE A 325 -5.54 -20.01 1.41
CA ILE A 325 -5.95 -18.91 0.53
C ILE A 325 -4.72 -18.04 0.28
N THR A 326 -4.24 -18.03 -0.95
CA THR A 326 -3.03 -17.27 -1.34
C THR A 326 -3.35 -15.94 -2.03
N LEU A 327 -4.62 -15.58 -2.14
CA LEU A 327 -5.11 -14.44 -2.89
C LEU A 327 -5.92 -13.51 -1.99
N GLN A 328 -5.60 -12.22 -2.03
CA GLN A 328 -6.37 -11.14 -1.44
C GLN A 328 -6.93 -10.26 -2.55
N CYS A 329 -8.24 -10.17 -2.67
CA CYS A 329 -8.93 -9.34 -3.65
C CYS A 329 -9.49 -8.08 -2.98
N VAL A 330 -9.06 -6.90 -3.42
CA VAL A 330 -9.53 -5.61 -2.88
C VAL A 330 -10.49 -4.97 -3.88
N LEU A 331 -11.70 -4.67 -3.42
CA LEU A 331 -12.82 -4.23 -4.25
C LEU A 331 -13.40 -2.92 -3.70
N PRO A 332 -12.80 -1.76 -4.03
CA PRO A 332 -13.36 -0.46 -3.68
C PRO A 332 -14.56 -0.10 -4.56
N TYR A 333 -15.70 0.18 -3.91
CA TYR A 333 -16.94 0.70 -4.48
C TYR A 333 -17.00 2.24 -4.33
N ASP A 334 -15.89 2.90 -4.67
CA ASP A 334 -15.77 4.35 -4.74
C ASP A 334 -14.60 4.69 -5.67
N GLU A 335 -14.83 5.54 -6.68
CA GLU A 335 -13.80 5.91 -7.68
C GLU A 335 -12.57 6.53 -7.03
N ARG A 336 -12.76 7.29 -5.95
CA ARG A 336 -11.67 7.93 -5.22
C ARG A 336 -10.64 6.92 -4.70
N LEU A 337 -11.06 5.69 -4.44
CA LEU A 337 -10.18 4.62 -3.95
C LEU A 337 -9.59 3.75 -5.07
N ARG A 338 -9.67 4.14 -6.35
CA ARG A 338 -9.15 3.32 -7.46
C ARG A 338 -7.67 2.98 -7.32
N ILE A 339 -6.83 3.94 -6.91
CA ILE A 339 -5.38 3.71 -6.74
C ILE A 339 -5.06 2.94 -5.44
N PHE A 340 -6.00 2.84 -4.50
CA PHE A 340 -5.80 2.14 -3.23
C PHE A 340 -5.34 0.68 -3.42
N VAL A 341 -5.84 -0.01 -4.45
CA VAL A 341 -5.44 -1.38 -4.77
C VAL A 341 -3.95 -1.47 -5.09
N SER A 342 -3.42 -0.54 -5.89
CA SER A 342 -1.99 -0.51 -6.25
C SER A 342 -1.11 -0.14 -5.05
N TRP A 343 -1.61 0.72 -4.16
CA TRP A 343 -0.94 1.02 -2.90
C TRP A 343 -0.86 -0.21 -1.98
N GLU A 344 -1.97 -0.92 -1.77
CA GLU A 344 -2.00 -2.13 -0.95
C GLU A 344 -1.15 -3.26 -1.57
N GLN A 345 -1.07 -3.34 -2.90
CA GLN A 345 -0.16 -4.27 -3.59
C GLN A 345 1.28 -4.09 -3.16
N GLN A 346 1.78 -2.85 -3.21
CA GLN A 346 3.15 -2.61 -2.76
C GLN A 346 3.28 -2.83 -1.25
N LEU A 347 2.32 -2.33 -0.46
CA LEU A 347 2.37 -2.43 0.99
C LEU A 347 2.43 -3.89 1.47
N GLU A 348 1.52 -4.75 1.02
CA GLU A 348 1.47 -6.15 1.47
C GLU A 348 2.55 -7.00 0.81
N MET A 349 2.66 -6.98 -0.52
CA MET A 349 3.47 -7.96 -1.25
C MET A 349 4.97 -7.71 -1.08
N GLU A 350 5.41 -6.45 -1.03
CA GLU A 350 6.82 -6.12 -0.79
C GLU A 350 7.21 -6.35 0.69
N SER A 351 6.27 -6.17 1.63
CA SER A 351 6.51 -6.43 3.06
C SER A 351 6.56 -7.92 3.39
N LEU A 352 5.60 -8.70 2.88
CA LEU A 352 5.34 -10.07 3.33
C LEU A 352 5.73 -11.15 2.32
N GLY A 353 6.11 -10.78 1.09
CA GLY A 353 6.62 -11.69 0.05
C GLY A 353 8.03 -12.20 0.33
N LYS A 354 8.19 -12.90 1.45
CA LYS A 354 9.48 -13.36 1.99
C LYS A 354 9.55 -14.88 2.05
N THR A 355 10.77 -15.41 1.94
CA THR A 355 11.05 -16.86 2.01
C THR A 355 11.76 -17.27 3.30
N THR A 356 12.21 -16.31 4.10
CA THR A 356 12.92 -16.53 5.36
C THR A 356 12.30 -15.70 6.48
N GLN A 357 12.30 -16.27 7.68
CA GLN A 357 12.01 -15.56 8.92
C GLN A 357 13.09 -14.51 9.19
N ALA A 358 12.83 -13.64 10.18
CA ALA A 358 13.77 -12.59 10.58
C ALA A 358 15.13 -13.13 11.10
N ASP A 359 15.20 -14.39 11.53
CA ASP A 359 16.43 -15.07 11.95
C ASP A 359 17.18 -15.81 10.82
N GLY A 360 16.65 -15.74 9.58
CA GLY A 360 17.19 -16.44 8.41
C GLY A 360 16.64 -17.85 8.19
N THR A 361 15.78 -18.36 9.07
CA THR A 361 15.15 -19.69 8.92
C THR A 361 14.22 -19.70 7.71
N VAL A 362 14.32 -20.70 6.84
CA VAL A 362 13.45 -20.85 5.67
C VAL A 362 12.01 -21.16 6.10
N ILE A 363 11.04 -20.45 5.52
CA ILE A 363 9.63 -20.68 5.78
C ILE A 363 9.11 -21.80 4.87
N VAL A 364 8.42 -22.77 5.48
CA VAL A 364 7.71 -23.84 4.77
C VAL A 364 6.22 -23.56 4.88
N GLY A 365 5.62 -22.98 3.83
CA GLY A 365 4.21 -22.63 3.78
C GLY A 365 3.94 -21.30 3.07
N ASN A 366 2.71 -20.80 3.20
CA ASN A 366 2.31 -19.51 2.65
C ASN A 366 2.75 -18.37 3.59
N THR A 367 3.13 -17.24 3.00
CA THR A 367 3.34 -15.96 3.68
C THR A 367 2.25 -14.97 3.26
N GLY A 368 2.57 -13.69 3.03
CA GLY A 368 1.61 -12.69 2.56
C GLY A 368 0.84 -13.14 1.32
N GLN A 369 -0.36 -12.58 1.12
CA GLN A 369 -1.22 -12.96 0.03
C GLN A 369 -0.91 -12.10 -1.21
N ALA A 370 -1.12 -12.66 -2.40
CA ALA A 370 -1.02 -11.87 -3.62
C ALA A 370 -2.24 -10.94 -3.70
N VAL A 371 -1.98 -9.63 -3.65
CA VAL A 371 -3.01 -8.60 -3.72
C VAL A 371 -3.34 -8.30 -5.17
N TRP A 372 -4.64 -8.30 -5.48
CA TRP A 372 -5.18 -7.89 -6.76
C TRP A 372 -6.57 -7.30 -6.54
N GLY A 373 -7.17 -6.73 -7.57
CA GLY A 373 -8.47 -6.09 -7.40
C GLY A 373 -8.89 -5.26 -8.59
N GLY A 374 -9.98 -4.54 -8.39
CA GLY A 374 -10.55 -3.65 -9.38
C GLY A 374 -11.67 -2.82 -8.77
N HIS A 375 -12.02 -1.73 -9.44
CA HIS A 375 -13.08 -0.84 -9.01
C HIS A 375 -14.45 -1.52 -9.12
N GLY A 376 -15.28 -1.38 -8.09
CA GLY A 376 -16.69 -1.79 -8.12
C GLY A 376 -17.53 -0.65 -8.68
N ASP A 377 -18.45 -0.87 -9.62
CA ASP A 377 -18.96 -2.15 -10.15
C ASP A 377 -18.33 -2.61 -11.48
N GLU A 378 -17.36 -1.86 -12.06
CA GLU A 378 -16.68 -2.24 -13.31
C GLU A 378 -16.12 -3.67 -13.27
N SER A 379 -15.50 -4.04 -12.15
CA SER A 379 -14.94 -5.36 -11.90
C SER A 379 -15.99 -6.49 -11.92
N GLN A 380 -17.26 -6.19 -11.62
CA GLN A 380 -18.37 -7.16 -11.74
C GLN A 380 -18.53 -7.67 -13.16
N HIS A 381 -18.19 -6.83 -14.14
CA HIS A 381 -18.26 -7.12 -15.56
C HIS A 381 -16.91 -7.56 -16.15
N SER A 382 -15.90 -7.79 -15.31
CA SER A 382 -14.57 -8.25 -15.72
C SER A 382 -14.27 -9.65 -15.19
N PHE A 383 -14.15 -9.80 -13.87
CA PHE A 383 -13.61 -11.02 -13.26
C PHE A 383 -14.49 -11.63 -12.16
N TYR A 384 -15.67 -11.07 -11.88
CA TYR A 384 -16.56 -11.65 -10.85
C TYR A 384 -17.08 -13.04 -11.22
N GLN A 385 -17.17 -13.39 -12.50
CA GLN A 385 -17.42 -14.77 -12.93
C GLN A 385 -16.40 -15.74 -12.31
N TRP A 386 -15.12 -15.34 -12.27
CA TRP A 386 -14.06 -16.14 -11.65
C TRP A 386 -14.22 -16.20 -10.13
N LEU A 387 -14.55 -15.07 -9.48
CA LEU A 387 -14.81 -15.06 -8.03
C LEU A 387 -16.03 -15.90 -7.64
N ARG A 388 -17.06 -15.96 -8.49
CA ARG A 388 -18.34 -16.63 -8.22
C ARG A 388 -18.34 -18.13 -8.55
N GLU A 389 -17.75 -18.52 -9.66
CA GLU A 389 -17.83 -19.89 -10.20
C GLU A 389 -16.46 -20.53 -10.42
N GLY A 390 -15.37 -19.75 -10.36
CA GLY A 390 -14.01 -20.26 -10.48
C GLY A 390 -13.63 -21.17 -9.31
N THR A 391 -12.56 -21.94 -9.50
CA THR A 391 -12.06 -22.90 -8.52
C THR A 391 -11.10 -22.29 -7.48
N GLY A 392 -10.96 -20.96 -7.48
CA GLY A 392 -10.14 -20.26 -6.50
C GLY A 392 -10.77 -20.27 -5.12
N ARG A 393 -9.92 -20.20 -4.09
CA ARG A 393 -10.32 -19.69 -2.78
C ARG A 393 -9.77 -18.27 -2.65
N THR A 394 -10.59 -17.32 -2.22
CA THR A 394 -10.20 -15.91 -2.24
C THR A 394 -10.65 -15.22 -0.97
N SER A 395 -9.73 -14.50 -0.34
CA SER A 395 -10.04 -13.53 0.70
C SER A 395 -10.34 -12.21 0.01
N ILE A 396 -11.42 -11.54 0.40
CA ILE A 396 -11.94 -10.37 -0.30
C ILE A 396 -12.19 -9.25 0.71
N ASP A 397 -11.60 -8.08 0.48
CA ASP A 397 -11.98 -6.85 1.16
C ASP A 397 -12.86 -6.04 0.21
N LEU A 398 -14.14 -5.90 0.56
CA LEU A 398 -15.08 -5.05 -0.15
C LEU A 398 -15.21 -3.73 0.61
N ILE A 399 -14.74 -2.65 0.00
CA ILE A 399 -14.66 -1.32 0.62
C ILE A 399 -15.72 -0.42 0.00
N SER A 400 -16.54 0.27 0.79
CA SER A 400 -17.56 1.19 0.28
C SER A 400 -17.72 2.42 1.16
N CYS A 401 -18.13 3.55 0.59
CA CYS A 401 -18.37 4.79 1.33
C CYS A 401 -19.88 5.00 1.49
N GLU A 402 -20.38 5.17 2.73
CA GLU A 402 -21.82 5.32 2.97
C GLU A 402 -22.36 6.65 2.45
N LYS A 403 -21.55 7.72 2.49
CA LYS A 403 -21.87 9.02 1.89
C LYS A 403 -21.20 9.20 0.52
N PRO A 404 -21.91 9.75 -0.48
CA PRO A 404 -21.31 10.06 -1.77
C PRO A 404 -20.43 11.30 -1.68
N GLY A 405 -19.31 11.29 -2.42
CA GLY A 405 -18.47 12.48 -2.65
C GLY A 405 -18.99 13.41 -3.76
N HIS A 406 -20.25 13.27 -4.18
CA HIS A 406 -20.85 13.96 -5.32
C HIS A 406 -22.36 14.15 -5.16
N SER A 407 -22.98 15.00 -5.97
CA SER A 407 -24.42 15.30 -5.91
C SER A 407 -25.34 14.31 -6.66
N HIS A 408 -24.79 13.27 -7.29
CA HIS A 408 -25.58 12.31 -8.10
C HIS A 408 -26.17 11.17 -7.24
N GLU A 409 -27.32 11.42 -6.61
CA GLU A 409 -27.94 10.46 -5.67
C GLU A 409 -28.23 9.08 -6.27
N GLU A 410 -28.79 9.01 -7.48
CA GLU A 410 -29.15 7.71 -8.09
C GLU A 410 -27.91 6.88 -8.43
N LEU A 411 -26.81 7.50 -8.85
CA LEU A 411 -25.54 6.79 -9.08
C LEU A 411 -25.01 6.19 -7.77
N HIS A 412 -25.06 6.95 -6.68
CA HIS A 412 -24.67 6.46 -5.35
C HIS A 412 -25.54 5.29 -4.90
N ARG A 413 -26.86 5.42 -5.08
CA ARG A 413 -27.83 4.38 -4.70
C ARG A 413 -27.55 3.06 -5.41
N VAL A 414 -27.31 3.10 -6.71
CA VAL A 414 -26.97 1.91 -7.51
C VAL A 414 -25.63 1.32 -7.08
N MET A 415 -24.60 2.16 -6.88
CA MET A 415 -23.28 1.74 -6.42
C MET A 415 -23.34 0.98 -5.10
N ILE A 416 -24.00 1.54 -4.08
CA ILE A 416 -24.11 0.93 -2.75
C ILE A 416 -25.01 -0.31 -2.77
N ALA A 417 -26.07 -0.32 -3.56
CA ALA A 417 -26.89 -1.52 -3.74
C ALA A 417 -26.06 -2.68 -4.31
N ASN A 418 -25.23 -2.40 -5.32
CA ASN A 418 -24.29 -3.35 -5.90
C ASN A 418 -23.26 -3.85 -4.87
N ALA A 419 -22.62 -2.95 -4.11
CA ALA A 419 -21.64 -3.29 -3.09
C ALA A 419 -22.23 -4.26 -2.05
N ARG A 420 -23.41 -3.94 -1.51
CA ARG A 420 -24.11 -4.75 -0.50
C ARG A 420 -24.60 -6.08 -1.07
N ALA A 421 -25.13 -6.10 -2.29
CA ALA A 421 -25.55 -7.32 -2.97
C ALA A 421 -24.36 -8.26 -3.20
N GLN A 422 -23.22 -7.73 -3.66
CA GLN A 422 -22.04 -8.54 -3.93
C GLN A 422 -21.36 -9.06 -2.66
N ALA A 423 -21.38 -8.31 -1.56
CA ALA A 423 -20.91 -8.82 -0.26
C ALA A 423 -21.61 -10.13 0.12
N GLN A 424 -22.90 -10.29 -0.20
CA GLN A 424 -23.64 -11.53 0.01
C GLN A 424 -23.43 -12.54 -1.13
N ALA A 425 -23.50 -12.10 -2.39
CA ALA A 425 -23.42 -13.00 -3.55
C ALA A 425 -22.07 -13.71 -3.66
N LEU A 426 -20.96 -13.03 -3.34
CA LEU A 426 -19.61 -13.58 -3.42
C LEU A 426 -19.37 -14.75 -2.45
N VAL A 427 -20.11 -14.81 -1.34
CA VAL A 427 -20.00 -15.92 -0.37
C VAL A 427 -21.12 -16.97 -0.51
N THR A 428 -22.10 -16.70 -1.37
CA THR A 428 -23.24 -17.60 -1.63
C THR A 428 -22.88 -18.55 -2.78
N ARG A 429 -22.25 -19.68 -2.44
CA ARG A 429 -21.84 -20.74 -3.39
C ARG A 429 -22.39 -22.09 -2.93
N ASP A 430 -22.40 -23.09 -3.81
CA ASP A 430 -22.74 -24.47 -3.45
C ASP A 430 -21.81 -24.96 -2.32
N PRO A 431 -22.34 -25.22 -1.11
CA PRO A 431 -21.51 -25.58 0.04
C PRO A 431 -20.88 -26.98 -0.07
N SER A 432 -21.28 -27.78 -1.06
CA SER A 432 -20.65 -29.07 -1.38
C SER A 432 -19.34 -28.93 -2.17
N MET A 433 -19.05 -27.73 -2.70
CA MET A 433 -17.83 -27.46 -3.46
C MET A 433 -16.66 -27.06 -2.54
N PRO A 434 -15.41 -27.45 -2.89
CA PRO A 434 -14.23 -27.14 -2.07
C PRO A 434 -13.69 -25.71 -2.27
N TRP A 435 -14.37 -24.90 -3.08
CA TRP A 435 -14.01 -23.53 -3.45
C TRP A 435 -14.97 -22.56 -2.79
N PHE A 436 -14.44 -21.49 -2.20
CA PHE A 436 -15.23 -20.54 -1.43
C PHE A 436 -14.50 -19.21 -1.33
N ASN A 437 -15.26 -18.17 -0.99
CA ASN A 437 -14.70 -16.87 -0.64
C ASN A 437 -14.91 -16.58 0.84
N GLY A 438 -13.98 -15.84 1.43
CA GLY A 438 -14.18 -15.08 2.66
C GLY A 438 -14.31 -13.61 2.28
N VAL A 439 -15.30 -12.90 2.83
CA VAL A 439 -15.50 -11.47 2.57
C VAL A 439 -15.43 -10.70 3.88
N THR A 440 -14.54 -9.71 3.94
CA THR A 440 -14.58 -8.62 4.90
C THR A 440 -15.26 -7.42 4.24
N THR A 441 -16.23 -6.82 4.90
CA THR A 441 -16.86 -5.58 4.43
C THR A 441 -16.32 -4.41 5.24
N ILE A 442 -15.79 -3.39 4.56
CA ILE A 442 -15.27 -2.17 5.16
C ILE A 442 -16.15 -1.01 4.68
N SER A 443 -16.99 -0.50 5.58
CA SER A 443 -17.82 0.68 5.34
C SER A 443 -17.13 1.92 5.90
N ILE A 444 -16.87 2.89 5.05
CA ILE A 444 -16.35 4.20 5.42
C ILE A 444 -17.55 5.14 5.56
N SER A 445 -17.73 5.72 6.74
CA SER A 445 -18.88 6.60 7.02
C SER A 445 -18.98 7.77 6.03
N ASP A 446 -17.84 8.42 5.76
CA ASP A 446 -17.62 9.45 4.76
C ASP A 446 -16.15 9.40 4.38
N LEU A 447 -15.79 9.50 3.10
CA LEU A 447 -14.38 9.52 2.68
C LEU A 447 -13.84 10.95 2.73
N THR A 448 -13.32 11.32 3.89
CA THR A 448 -12.65 12.57 4.18
C THR A 448 -11.14 12.32 4.26
N PRO A 449 -10.30 13.38 4.33
CA PRO A 449 -8.86 13.19 4.53
C PRO A 449 -8.57 12.35 5.79
N LYS A 450 -9.31 12.63 6.86
CA LYS A 450 -9.21 11.91 8.13
C LYS A 450 -9.53 10.41 8.01
N THR A 451 -10.66 10.05 7.39
CA THR A 451 -11.02 8.63 7.27
C THR A 451 -10.15 7.88 6.26
N LEU A 452 -9.62 8.56 5.23
CA LEU A 452 -8.59 7.99 4.36
C LEU A 452 -7.29 7.70 5.13
N GLY A 453 -6.84 8.65 5.96
CA GLY A 453 -5.68 8.46 6.83
C GLY A 453 -5.86 7.27 7.77
N ALA A 454 -7.03 7.17 8.40
CA ALA A 454 -7.37 6.04 9.26
C ALA A 454 -7.39 4.71 8.49
N LEU A 455 -7.95 4.68 7.28
CA LEU A 455 -7.99 3.49 6.43
C LEU A 455 -6.58 3.02 6.06
N MET A 456 -5.72 3.93 5.59
CA MET A 456 -4.36 3.58 5.20
C MET A 456 -3.53 3.12 6.41
N ALA A 457 -3.61 3.82 7.55
CA ALA A 457 -2.94 3.40 8.78
C ALA A 457 -3.42 2.02 9.28
N MET A 458 -4.72 1.73 9.18
CA MET A 458 -5.29 0.43 9.56
C MET A 458 -4.63 -0.72 8.79
N TYR A 459 -4.42 -0.54 7.47
CA TYR A 459 -3.74 -1.51 6.61
C TYR A 459 -2.22 -1.59 6.88
N GLU A 460 -1.54 -0.47 7.14
CA GLU A 460 -0.13 -0.51 7.58
C GLU A 460 0.04 -1.33 8.87
N HIS A 461 -0.84 -1.16 9.85
CA HIS A 461 -0.84 -1.94 11.09
C HIS A 461 -1.16 -3.42 10.84
N LYS A 462 -2.15 -3.73 9.99
CA LYS A 462 -2.43 -5.11 9.54
C LYS A 462 -1.14 -5.76 9.01
N ILE A 463 -0.39 -5.07 8.15
CA ILE A 463 0.81 -5.63 7.50
C ILE A 463 1.97 -5.82 8.49
N THR A 464 2.20 -4.86 9.39
CA THR A 464 3.26 -5.01 10.41
C THR A 464 2.95 -6.14 11.39
N MET A 465 1.68 -6.28 11.80
CA MET A 465 1.20 -7.39 12.63
C MET A 465 1.28 -8.75 11.92
N LEU A 466 0.97 -8.81 10.62
CA LEU A 466 1.22 -10.01 9.81
C LEU A 466 2.70 -10.39 9.76
N GLY A 467 3.59 -9.40 9.72
CA GLY A 467 5.03 -9.59 9.89
C GLY A 467 5.35 -10.39 11.15
N THR A 468 4.82 -9.96 12.30
CA THR A 468 4.95 -10.67 13.58
C THR A 468 4.35 -12.07 13.54
N LEU A 469 3.11 -12.22 13.03
CA LEU A 469 2.40 -13.51 12.99
C LEU A 469 3.12 -14.57 12.14
N PHE A 470 3.76 -14.16 11.03
CA PHE A 470 4.56 -15.06 10.20
C PHE A 470 6.03 -15.18 10.64
N GLY A 471 6.49 -14.39 11.62
CA GLY A 471 7.91 -14.32 12.02
C GLY A 471 8.81 -13.68 10.96
N LEU A 472 8.26 -12.77 10.15
CA LEU A 472 8.92 -12.08 9.04
C LEU A 472 9.48 -10.72 9.46
N ASN A 473 10.44 -10.21 8.69
CA ASN A 473 10.75 -8.79 8.68
C ASN A 473 9.89 -8.08 7.61
N PRO A 474 8.87 -7.30 7.98
CA PRO A 474 8.03 -6.60 7.00
C PRO A 474 8.68 -5.33 6.44
N PHE A 475 9.88 -4.95 6.90
CA PHE A 475 10.48 -3.64 6.61
C PHE A 475 11.58 -3.68 5.55
N ASP A 476 12.20 -4.84 5.30
CA ASP A 476 13.23 -5.00 4.26
C ASP A 476 12.64 -5.42 2.90
N GLN A 477 13.47 -5.42 1.85
CA GLN A 477 13.11 -5.84 0.48
C GLN A 477 14.30 -6.42 -0.33
N PRO A 478 15.06 -7.40 0.18
CA PRO A 478 16.26 -7.89 -0.51
C PRO A 478 15.98 -8.49 -1.91
N GLY A 479 14.75 -8.94 -2.16
CA GLY A 479 14.37 -9.62 -3.40
C GLY A 479 14.47 -8.78 -4.68
N VAL A 480 14.52 -7.45 -4.60
CA VAL A 480 14.54 -6.57 -5.78
C VAL A 480 15.96 -6.30 -6.31
N GLU A 481 17.00 -6.58 -5.52
CA GLU A 481 18.38 -6.14 -5.84
C GLU A 481 19.00 -6.91 -7.02
N PHE A 482 18.67 -8.19 -7.17
CA PHE A 482 19.21 -9.00 -8.26
C PHE A 482 18.75 -8.49 -9.64
N GLY A 483 17.47 -8.11 -9.76
CA GLY A 483 16.94 -7.50 -10.99
C GLY A 483 17.64 -6.18 -11.33
N LYS A 484 17.86 -5.30 -10.34
CA LYS A 484 18.58 -4.04 -10.51
C LYS A 484 20.03 -4.25 -10.97
N LYS A 485 20.69 -5.30 -10.49
CA LYS A 485 22.05 -5.65 -10.94
C LYS A 485 22.05 -6.05 -12.42
N LEU A 486 21.20 -7.01 -12.81
CA LEU A 486 21.12 -7.49 -14.19
C LEU A 486 20.70 -6.38 -15.17
N SER A 487 19.79 -5.50 -14.77
CA SER A 487 19.36 -4.37 -15.59
C SER A 487 20.50 -3.39 -15.87
N ARG A 488 21.32 -3.04 -14.86
CA ARG A 488 22.49 -2.17 -15.05
C ARG A 488 23.54 -2.79 -15.98
N GLU A 489 23.79 -4.10 -15.84
CA GLU A 489 24.69 -4.82 -16.75
C GLU A 489 24.17 -4.82 -18.19
N ALA A 490 22.86 -5.01 -18.38
CA ALA A 490 22.24 -4.95 -19.69
C ALA A 490 22.27 -3.54 -20.29
N GLU A 491 21.98 -2.50 -19.50
CA GLU A 491 22.05 -1.09 -19.93
C GLU A 491 23.46 -0.73 -20.41
N ASN A 492 24.50 -1.13 -19.67
CA ASN A 492 25.88 -0.85 -20.06
C ASN A 492 26.25 -1.51 -21.39
N ARG A 493 25.85 -2.77 -21.62
CA ARG A 493 26.07 -3.43 -22.92
C ARG A 493 25.39 -2.70 -24.07
N LEU A 494 24.14 -2.26 -23.88
CA LEU A 494 23.42 -1.49 -24.89
C LEU A 494 24.10 -0.15 -25.22
N ARG A 495 24.82 0.45 -24.26
CA ARG A 495 25.62 1.67 -24.47
C ARG A 495 26.95 1.41 -25.17
N GLU A 496 27.55 0.24 -24.98
CA GLU A 496 28.79 -0.17 -25.67
C GLU A 496 28.53 -0.53 -27.14
N ASP A 497 27.35 -1.07 -27.45
CA ASP A 497 26.93 -1.45 -28.80
C ASP A 497 26.41 -0.26 -29.65
N ALA A 498 26.16 0.91 -29.03
CA ALA A 498 25.65 2.13 -29.67
C ALA A 498 26.76 3.10 -30.06
#